data_AF-A0A2J4PEY6-F1
#
_entry.id   AF-A0A2J4PEY6-F1
#
_cell.length_a   1.000
_cell.length_b   1.000
_cell.length_c   1.000
_cell.angle_alpha   90.00
_cell.angle_beta   90.00
_cell.angle_gamma   90.00
#
_symmetry.space_group_name_H-M   'P 1'
#
loop_
_entity.id
_entity.type
_entity.pdbx_description
1 polymer ?
#
loop_
_entity_poly.entity_id
_entity_poly.type
_entity_poly.pdbx_seq_one_letter_code
_entity_poly.pdbx_strand_id
1 'polypeptide(L)' 'MPIATLSPAEAQALVARGGRLIDIRDADEYAREHIPGAELVPLATLTNGAALHASPEETII' A
#
# COMPACT_ATOMS: atom_id res chain seq x y z
N MET A 1 -9.67 15.51 2.45
CA MET A 1 -9.64 15.00 1.06
C MET A 1 -10.51 13.75 1.00
N PRO A 2 -11.31 13.55 -0.05
CA PRO A 2 -12.08 12.31 -0.17
C PRO A 2 -11.12 11.13 -0.36
N ILE A 3 -11.39 10.03 0.34
CA ILE A 3 -10.71 8.76 0.11
C ILE A 3 -11.33 8.16 -1.16
N ALA A 4 -10.52 7.96 -2.20
CA ALA A 4 -10.95 7.27 -3.41
C ALA A 4 -10.91 5.76 -3.15
N THR A 5 -12.00 5.06 -3.49
CA THR A 5 -12.02 3.60 -3.50
C THR A 5 -11.69 3.11 -4.91
N LEU A 6 -10.97 1.99 -4.99
CA LEU A 6 -10.59 1.34 -6.24
C LEU A 6 -11.12 -0.09 -6.25
N SER A 7 -11.52 -0.57 -7.41
CA SER A 7 -11.68 -2.01 -7.63
C SER A 7 -10.31 -2.70 -7.70
N PRO A 8 -10.24 -4.03 -7.49
CA PRO A 8 -8.98 -4.78 -7.62
C PRO A 8 -8.31 -4.62 -8.99
N ALA A 9 -9.11 -4.54 -10.06
CA ALA A 9 -8.60 -4.37 -11.43
C ALA A 9 -7.97 -2.99 -11.64
N GLU A 10 -8.56 -1.93 -11.08
CA GLU A 10 -8.00 -0.58 -11.14
C GLU A 10 -6.71 -0.47 -10.33
N ALA A 11 -6.69 -1.05 -9.13
CA ALA A 11 -5.48 -1.12 -8.31
C ALA A 11 -4.34 -1.86 -9.06
N GLN A 12 -4.63 -3.01 -9.66
CA GLN A 12 -3.65 -3.75 -10.46
C GLN A 12 -3.13 -2.93 -11.66
N ALA A 13 -3.99 -2.18 -12.35
CA ALA A 13 -3.59 -1.33 -13.47
C ALA A 13 -2.68 -0.18 -13.03
N LEU A 14 -2.90 0.39 -11.84
CA LEU A 14 -2.05 1.43 -11.28
C LEU A 14 -0.69 0.88 -10.83
N VAL A 15 -0.67 -0.30 -10.19
CA VAL A 15 0.59 -1.00 -9.85
C VAL A 15 1.40 -1.29 -11.11
N ALA A 16 0.75 -1.78 -12.17
CA ALA A 16 1.42 -2.04 -13.46
C ALA A 16 2.02 -0.79 -14.13
N ARG A 17 1.56 0.41 -13.74
CA ARG A 17 2.08 1.71 -14.20
C ARG A 17 3.19 2.27 -13.29
N GLY A 18 3.64 1.50 -12.31
CA GLY A 18 4.68 1.90 -11.35
C GLY A 18 4.14 2.39 -10.01
N GLY A 19 2.85 2.25 -9.73
CA GLY A 19 2.29 2.52 -8.41
C GLY A 19 2.78 1.54 -7.35
N ARG A 20 2.91 2.00 -6.11
CA ARG A 20 3.29 1.17 -4.96
C ARG A 20 2.05 0.79 -4.18
N LEU A 21 1.85 -0.51 -4.01
CA LEU A 21 0.76 -1.07 -3.21
C LEU A 21 1.24 -1.29 -1.78
N ILE A 22 0.61 -0.63 -0.81
CA ILE A 22 0.99 -0.69 0.60
C ILE A 22 0.00 -1.56 1.36
N ASP A 23 0.51 -2.62 1.97
CA ASP A 23 -0.27 -3.46 2.87
C ASP A 23 -0.10 -2.96 4.31
N ILE A 24 -1.19 -2.46 4.90
CA ILE A 24 -1.19 -1.87 6.25
C ILE A 24 -1.56 -2.86 7.35
N ARG A 25 -1.74 -4.14 7.02
CA ARG A 25 -2.07 -5.21 7.97
C ARG A 25 -0.88 -5.56 8.88
N ASP A 26 -1.13 -6.42 9.86
CA ASP A 26 -0.07 -6.94 10.72
C ASP A 26 0.84 -7.93 9.97
N ALA A 27 2.07 -8.09 10.47
CA ALA A 27 3.10 -8.88 9.80
C ALA A 27 2.75 -10.36 9.66
N ASP A 28 2.00 -10.92 10.61
CA ASP A 28 1.55 -12.31 10.56
C ASP A 28 0.47 -12.52 9.49
N GLU A 29 -0.43 -11.54 9.28
CA GLU A 29 -1.42 -11.57 8.19
C GLU A 29 -0.73 -11.55 6.82
N TYR A 30 0.22 -10.64 6.63
CA TYR A 30 1.01 -10.53 5.40
C TYR A 30 1.83 -11.80 5.12
N ALA A 31 2.44 -12.38 6.15
CA ALA A 31 3.21 -13.61 6.03
C ALA A 31 2.35 -14.84 5.68
N ARG A 32 1.08 -14.87 6.09
CA ARG A 32 0.12 -15.91 5.69
C ARG A 32 -0.26 -15.79 4.22
N GLU A 33 -0.62 -14.58 3.78
CA GLU A 33 -0.99 -14.30 2.40
C GLU A 33 -0.92 -12.80 2.12
N HIS A 34 -0.35 -12.42 0.98
CA HIS A 34 -0.30 -11.04 0.51
C HIS A 34 -0.31 -10.97 -1.01
N ILE A 35 -0.64 -9.79 -1.54
CA ILE A 35 -0.58 -9.51 -2.96
C ILE A 35 0.89 -9.44 -3.39
N PRO A 36 1.34 -10.22 -4.39
CA PRO A 36 2.73 -10.15 -4.85
C PRO A 36 3.13 -8.73 -5.25
N GLY A 37 4.27 -8.27 -4.71
CA GLY A 37 4.78 -6.91 -4.94
C GLY A 37 4.22 -5.84 -4.00
N ALA A 38 3.29 -6.16 -3.11
CA ALA A 38 2.87 -5.26 -2.04
C ALA A 38 3.98 -5.09 -0.99
N GLU A 39 4.16 -3.86 -0.51
CA GLU A 39 5.09 -3.52 0.57
C GLU A 39 4.35 -3.52 1.91
N LEU A 40 4.83 -4.29 2.87
CA LEU A 40 4.25 -4.32 4.22
C LEU A 40 4.69 -3.06 5.00
N VAL A 41 3.71 -2.24 5.38
CA VAL A 41 3.89 -1.08 6.26
C VAL A 41 2.75 -1.06 7.28
N PRO A 42 2.87 -1.78 8.42
CA PRO A 42 1.75 -1.96 9.34
C PRO A 42 1.22 -0.62 9.85
N LEU A 43 -0.11 -0.48 9.93
CA LEU A 43 -0.75 0.76 10.35
C LEU A 43 -0.20 1.28 11.70
N ALA A 44 0.08 0.38 12.63
CA ALA A 44 0.66 0.71 13.92
C ALA A 44 1.99 1.49 13.79
N THR A 45 2.83 1.15 12.81
CA THR A 45 4.10 1.85 12.57
C THR A 45 3.89 3.26 12.04
N LEU A 46 2.92 3.44 11.13
CA LEU A 46 2.55 4.75 10.59
C LEU A 46 1.97 5.66 11.68
N THR A 47 1.10 5.12 12.54
CA THR A 47 0.55 5.86 13.68
C THR A 47 1.62 6.21 14.72
N ASN A 48 2.70 5.44 14.78
CA ASN A 48 3.85 5.71 15.65
C ASN A 48 4.91 6.64 15.01
N GLY A 49 4.61 7.23 13.85
CA GLY A 49 5.45 8.24 13.21
C GLY A 49 6.50 7.69 12.25
N ALA A 50 6.42 6.41 11.87
CA ALA A 50 7.20 5.92 10.74
C ALA A 50 6.77 6.65 9.46
N ALA A 51 7.75 7.11 8.67
CA ALA A 51 7.48 7.78 7.42
C ALA A 51 7.31 6.76 6.29
N LEU A 52 6.20 6.84 5.55
CA LEU A 52 6.14 6.27 4.22
C LEU A 52 6.96 7.20 3.32
N HIS A 53 8.18 6.79 2.97
CA HIS A 53 9.04 7.56 2.06
C HIS A 53 8.43 7.56 0.65
N ALA A 54 7.57 8.53 0.38
CA ALA A 54 6.90 8.74 -0.90
C ALA A 54 7.25 10.12 -1.46
N SER A 55 7.49 10.18 -2.76
CA SER A 55 7.62 11.41 -3.52
C SER A 55 6.26 11.90 -4.05
N PRO A 56 6.09 13.20 -4.33
CA PRO A 56 4.81 13.74 -4.84
C PRO A 56 4.34 13.14 -6.17
N GLU A 57 5.27 12.56 -6.95
CA GLU A 57 5.00 11.97 -8.26
C GLU A 57 4.61 10.47 -8.15
N GLU A 58 4.81 9.86 -6.98
CA GLU A 58 4.51 8.44 -6.77
C GLU A 58 3.02 8.23 -6.48
N THR A 59 2.43 7.26 -7.18
CA THR A 59 1.10 6.76 -6.86
C THR A 59 1.22 5.74 -5.73
N ILE A 60 0.65 6.04 -4.58
CA ILE A 60 0.50 5.12 -3.44
C ILE A 60 -0.92 4.58 -3.46
N ILE A 61 -1.04 3.26 -3.36
CA ILE A 61 -2.28 2.48 -3.44
C ILE A 61 -2.44 1.70 -2.15
#